data_AF-A0AAU0U6A2-F1
#
_entry.id   AF-A0AAU0U6A2-F1
#
_cell.length_a   1.000
_cell.length_b   1.000
_cell.length_c   1.000
_cell.angle_alpha   90.00
_cell.angle_beta   90.00
_cell.angle_gamma   90.00
#
_symmetry.space_group_name_H-M   'P 1'
#
loop_
_entity.id
_entity.type
_entity.pdbx_description
1 polymer ?
#
loop_
_entity_poly.entity_id
_entity_poly.type
_entity_poly.pdbx_seq_one_letter_code
_entity_poly.pdbx_strand_id
1 'polypeptide(L)'
;MTGSAMDGLSFNDDWHDELAQQLNERRPNNRHDIWLWLWLYLYRDEQTNLDPASCNGRTMRDEIARCLKDKLLLRARIPSLKDKFLVPDAKLKWIDGGERQHQWLLREFEGITDLRPPQEPSKDLAHLTDRNRFIAMLDLWDVDLTVKTAAIEDLRDAWCKHKVKDRDFEWFKDKKDGTKRCQCAWEWLKKKNKFLFKNQPPFNNYTELLMYFDGIELRPDEQKFILQQIKNRWSRKRHDEDMVAAGKKQVNVELSKTVIRLLDELAEKHQLARAQVVERLITMESGTGVYLADSLKTT
;
A
#
# COMPACT_ATOMS: atom_id res chain seq x y z
N MET A 1 -36.36 51.51 -16.44
CA MET A 1 -35.21 51.01 -17.21
C MET A 1 -34.80 49.67 -16.64
N THR A 2 -35.05 48.64 -17.45
CA THR A 2 -34.36 47.35 -17.54
C THR A 2 -34.10 46.56 -16.23
N GLY A 3 -35.11 45.79 -15.82
CA GLY A 3 -34.89 44.52 -15.14
C GLY A 3 -34.52 43.45 -16.16
N SER A 4 -33.34 42.85 -16.00
CA SER A 4 -32.84 41.77 -16.85
C SER A 4 -33.42 40.45 -16.36
N ALA A 5 -34.16 39.78 -17.24
CA ALA A 5 -34.44 38.35 -17.10
C ALA A 5 -33.12 37.59 -17.21
N MET A 6 -32.79 36.78 -16.21
CA MET A 6 -31.91 35.63 -16.42
C MET A 6 -32.80 34.40 -16.37
N ASP A 7 -33.13 33.94 -17.58
CA ASP A 7 -33.69 32.63 -17.83
C ASP A 7 -32.83 31.56 -17.18
N GLY A 8 -33.49 30.69 -16.43
CA GLY A 8 -32.90 29.47 -15.92
C GLY A 8 -32.50 28.57 -17.08
N LEU A 9 -31.19 28.38 -17.25
CA LEU A 9 -30.64 27.28 -18.03
C LEU A 9 -30.87 25.98 -17.25
N SER A 10 -32.04 25.37 -17.47
CA SER A 10 -32.26 23.95 -17.22
C SER A 10 -31.46 23.17 -18.25
N PHE A 11 -30.25 22.73 -17.88
CA PHE A 11 -29.52 21.73 -18.65
C PHE A 11 -30.27 20.40 -18.58
N ASN A 12 -31.11 20.14 -19.60
CA ASN A 12 -31.56 18.80 -19.93
C ASN A 12 -30.37 18.04 -20.54
N ASP A 13 -29.54 17.44 -19.69
CA ASP A 13 -28.61 16.38 -20.09
C ASP A 13 -29.42 15.10 -20.33
N ASP A 14 -30.11 15.09 -21.47
CA ASP A 14 -30.86 13.95 -21.99
C ASP A 14 -29.85 13.04 -22.71
N TRP A 15 -29.23 12.13 -21.94
CA TRP A 15 -28.26 11.16 -22.44
C TRP A 15 -28.96 10.14 -23.35
N HIS A 16 -28.95 10.37 -24.67
CA HIS A 16 -29.65 9.58 -25.68
C HIS A 16 -28.70 8.71 -26.54
N ASP A 17 -27.88 7.86 -25.94
CA ASP A 17 -27.16 6.86 -26.73
C ASP A 17 -28.05 5.64 -27.04
N GLU A 18 -27.65 4.85 -28.04
CA GLU A 18 -28.42 3.69 -28.51
C GLU A 18 -28.69 2.69 -27.38
N LEU A 19 -27.72 2.52 -26.47
CA LEU A 19 -27.87 1.62 -25.33
C LEU A 19 -28.95 2.11 -24.36
N ALA A 20 -28.97 3.41 -24.04
CA ALA A 20 -29.96 3.99 -23.15
C ALA A 20 -31.39 3.81 -23.70
N GLN A 21 -31.57 3.95 -25.01
CA GLN A 21 -32.86 3.68 -25.67
C GLN A 21 -33.24 2.20 -25.60
N GLN A 22 -32.30 1.29 -25.87
CA GLN A 22 -32.54 -0.15 -25.86
C GLN A 22 -32.87 -0.69 -24.46
N LEU A 23 -32.31 -0.09 -23.40
CA LEU A 23 -32.50 -0.48 -22.01
C LEU A 23 -33.54 0.38 -21.26
N ASN A 24 -34.10 1.41 -21.91
CA ASN A 24 -34.98 2.40 -21.31
C ASN A 24 -34.36 3.07 -20.06
N GLU A 25 -33.08 3.39 -20.15
CA GLU A 25 -32.31 4.01 -19.06
C GLU A 25 -32.47 5.53 -19.08
N ARG A 26 -32.68 6.11 -17.89
CA ARG A 26 -32.72 7.58 -17.75
C ARG A 26 -31.33 8.20 -17.71
N ARG A 27 -30.32 7.45 -17.25
CA ARG A 27 -28.94 7.92 -17.09
C ARG A 27 -27.97 6.74 -17.22
N PRO A 28 -26.83 6.91 -17.92
CA PRO A 28 -25.75 5.93 -17.96
C PRO A 28 -25.24 5.58 -16.55
N ASN A 29 -24.88 4.32 -16.35
CA ASN A 29 -24.22 3.86 -15.13
C ASN A 29 -23.05 2.96 -15.49
N ASN A 30 -21.84 3.49 -15.36
CA ASN A 30 -20.62 2.80 -15.76
C ASN A 30 -20.44 1.43 -15.08
N ARG A 31 -20.85 1.26 -13.80
CA ARG A 31 -20.76 -0.04 -13.12
C ARG A 31 -21.70 -1.06 -13.75
N HIS A 32 -22.94 -0.65 -14.04
CA HIS A 32 -23.91 -1.52 -14.71
C HIS A 32 -23.41 -1.90 -16.11
N ASP A 33 -22.84 -0.94 -16.84
CA ASP A 33 -22.31 -1.17 -18.18
C ASP A 33 -21.12 -2.13 -18.16
N ILE A 34 -20.17 -1.98 -17.22
CA ILE A 34 -19.07 -2.93 -17.01
C ILE A 34 -19.60 -4.33 -16.72
N TRP A 35 -20.53 -4.46 -15.78
CA TRP A 35 -21.11 -5.76 -15.43
C TRP A 35 -21.81 -6.39 -16.64
N LEU A 36 -22.62 -5.62 -17.37
CA LEU A 36 -23.35 -6.12 -18.53
C LEU A 36 -22.40 -6.54 -19.64
N TRP A 37 -21.37 -5.73 -19.93
CA TRP A 37 -20.34 -6.08 -20.89
C TRP A 37 -19.67 -7.41 -20.53
N LEU A 38 -19.24 -7.56 -19.27
CA LEU A 38 -18.57 -8.77 -18.79
C LEU A 38 -19.50 -9.98 -18.77
N TRP A 39 -20.76 -9.80 -18.39
CA TRP A 39 -21.75 -10.86 -18.39
C TRP A 39 -22.00 -11.37 -19.81
N LEU A 40 -22.12 -10.46 -20.79
CA LEU A 40 -22.25 -10.81 -22.21
C LEU A 40 -20.99 -11.49 -22.76
N TYR A 41 -19.81 -11.07 -22.32
CA TYR A 41 -18.53 -11.63 -22.72
C TYR A 41 -18.30 -13.05 -22.19
N LEU A 42 -18.65 -13.30 -20.92
CA LEU A 42 -18.32 -14.55 -20.21
C LEU A 42 -19.40 -15.63 -20.31
N TYR A 43 -20.69 -15.26 -20.30
CA TYR A 43 -21.80 -16.21 -20.17
C TYR A 43 -22.56 -16.47 -21.47
N ARG A 44 -22.08 -15.94 -22.60
CA ARG A 44 -22.72 -16.15 -23.90
C ARG A 44 -21.88 -17.07 -24.79
N ASP A 45 -22.47 -18.22 -25.14
CA ASP A 45 -21.86 -19.31 -25.92
C ASP A 45 -21.76 -19.02 -27.44
N GLU A 46 -22.38 -17.94 -27.93
CA GLU A 46 -22.46 -17.62 -29.35
C GLU A 46 -21.74 -16.31 -29.67
N GLN A 47 -20.54 -16.39 -30.25
CA GLN A 47 -19.93 -15.37 -31.11
C GLN A 47 -20.16 -13.91 -30.67
N THR A 48 -20.07 -13.60 -29.38
CA THR A 48 -20.12 -12.23 -28.89
C THR A 48 -18.79 -11.60 -29.24
N ASN A 49 -18.72 -10.98 -30.42
CA ASN A 49 -17.54 -10.27 -30.90
C ASN A 49 -17.41 -8.92 -30.18
N LEU A 50 -17.33 -8.95 -28.85
CA LEU A 50 -17.01 -7.79 -28.03
C LEU A 50 -15.50 -7.66 -28.01
N ASP A 51 -15.01 -6.50 -28.45
CA ASP A 51 -13.58 -6.18 -28.37
C ASP A 51 -13.16 -6.05 -26.89
N PRO A 52 -12.24 -6.89 -26.36
CA PRO A 52 -11.75 -6.78 -24.98
C PRO A 52 -11.21 -5.39 -24.63
N ALA A 53 -10.66 -4.65 -25.61
CA ALA A 53 -10.18 -3.29 -25.41
C ALA A 53 -11.32 -2.28 -25.17
N SER A 54 -12.57 -2.65 -25.45
CA SER A 54 -13.73 -1.77 -25.19
C SER A 54 -14.20 -1.80 -23.74
N CYS A 55 -13.92 -2.85 -22.96
CA CYS A 55 -14.42 -2.99 -21.60
C CYS A 55 -13.94 -1.85 -20.69
N ASN A 56 -14.85 -1.12 -20.07
CA ASN A 56 -14.59 0.11 -19.30
C ASN A 56 -13.90 1.23 -20.13
N GLY A 57 -13.92 1.13 -21.46
CA GLY A 57 -13.45 2.13 -22.41
C GLY A 57 -14.58 3.00 -22.96
N ARG A 58 -14.22 3.98 -23.79
CA ARG A 58 -15.18 4.95 -24.35
C ARG A 58 -16.21 4.34 -25.29
N THR A 59 -15.87 3.24 -25.97
CA THR A 59 -16.71 2.56 -26.95
C THR A 59 -17.55 1.42 -26.34
N MET A 60 -17.42 1.16 -25.04
CA MET A 60 -18.08 0.04 -24.36
C MET A 60 -19.59 0.02 -24.61
N ARG A 61 -20.25 1.17 -24.47
CA ARG A 61 -21.71 1.27 -24.60
C ARG A 61 -22.19 0.98 -26.03
N ASP A 62 -21.43 1.42 -27.03
CA ASP A 62 -21.72 1.14 -28.45
C ASP A 62 -21.57 -0.36 -28.76
N GLU A 63 -20.54 -1.01 -28.21
CA GLU A 63 -20.33 -2.46 -28.32
C GLU A 63 -21.49 -3.26 -27.71
N ILE A 64 -21.94 -2.86 -26.51
CA ILE A 64 -23.10 -3.48 -25.86
C ILE A 64 -24.36 -3.25 -26.70
N ALA A 65 -24.63 -2.02 -27.16
CA ALA A 65 -25.81 -1.69 -27.95
C ALA A 65 -25.88 -2.53 -29.23
N ARG A 66 -24.75 -2.66 -29.93
CA ARG A 66 -24.63 -3.50 -31.13
C ARG A 66 -24.89 -4.97 -30.81
N CYS A 67 -24.38 -5.45 -29.69
CA CYS A 67 -24.61 -6.82 -29.23
C CYS A 67 -26.10 -7.08 -28.90
N LEU A 68 -26.86 -6.08 -28.47
CA LEU A 68 -28.25 -6.21 -28.02
C LEU A 68 -29.30 -5.88 -29.08
N LYS A 69 -28.93 -5.26 -30.21
CA LYS A 69 -29.81 -4.71 -31.25
C LYS A 69 -31.02 -5.59 -31.61
N ASP A 70 -30.79 -6.89 -31.79
CA ASP A 70 -31.83 -7.86 -32.20
C ASP A 70 -32.21 -8.88 -31.12
N LYS A 71 -31.77 -8.68 -29.86
CA LYS A 71 -31.95 -9.65 -28.76
C LYS A 71 -33.04 -9.20 -27.78
N LEU A 72 -34.29 -9.13 -28.22
CA LEU A 72 -35.42 -8.66 -27.39
C LEU A 72 -35.59 -9.45 -26.08
N LEU A 73 -35.52 -10.79 -26.14
CA LEU A 73 -35.65 -11.64 -24.95
C LEU A 73 -34.51 -11.40 -23.94
N LEU A 74 -33.30 -11.13 -24.44
CA LEU A 74 -32.17 -10.83 -23.57
C LEU A 74 -32.35 -9.47 -22.91
N ARG A 75 -32.73 -8.43 -23.67
CA ARG A 75 -33.02 -7.10 -23.14
C ARG A 75 -34.07 -7.15 -22.02
N ALA A 76 -35.14 -7.93 -22.20
CA ALA A 76 -36.17 -8.11 -21.18
C ALA A 76 -35.67 -8.79 -19.89
N ARG A 77 -34.60 -9.58 -19.95
CA ARG A 77 -34.01 -10.27 -18.79
C ARG A 77 -32.98 -9.45 -18.02
N ILE A 78 -32.40 -8.41 -18.65
CA ILE A 78 -31.35 -7.58 -18.03
C ILE A 78 -31.76 -7.01 -16.67
N PRO A 79 -32.97 -6.45 -16.47
CA PRO A 79 -33.38 -5.96 -15.16
C PRO A 79 -33.36 -7.04 -14.08
N SER A 80 -33.93 -8.22 -14.36
CA SER A 80 -33.93 -9.33 -13.40
C SER A 80 -32.52 -9.90 -13.14
N LEU A 81 -31.65 -9.90 -14.14
CA LEU A 81 -30.24 -10.28 -13.95
C LEU A 81 -29.52 -9.25 -13.08
N LYS A 82 -29.77 -7.96 -13.30
CA LYS A 82 -29.21 -6.89 -12.47
C LYS A 82 -29.62 -7.05 -11.01
N ASP A 83 -30.90 -7.33 -10.76
CA ASP A 83 -31.43 -7.59 -9.42
C ASP A 83 -30.89 -8.89 -8.80
N LYS A 84 -30.36 -9.82 -9.59
CA LYS A 84 -29.69 -11.03 -9.10
C LYS A 84 -28.22 -10.78 -8.74
N PHE A 85 -27.51 -10.01 -9.55
CA PHE A 85 -26.06 -9.91 -9.47
C PHE A 85 -25.56 -8.69 -8.68
N LEU A 86 -26.25 -7.55 -8.75
CA LEU A 86 -25.71 -6.28 -8.28
C LEU A 86 -26.20 -5.91 -6.89
N VAL A 87 -25.25 -5.72 -5.97
CA VAL A 87 -25.52 -5.09 -4.67
C VAL A 87 -25.68 -3.57 -4.81
N PRO A 88 -26.41 -2.88 -3.90
CA PRO A 88 -26.51 -1.43 -3.91
C PRO A 88 -25.15 -0.73 -3.81
N ASP A 89 -24.95 0.36 -4.56
CA ASP A 89 -23.68 1.13 -4.57
C ASP A 89 -23.22 1.55 -3.17
N ALA A 90 -24.17 1.83 -2.28
CA ALA A 90 -23.90 2.18 -0.88
C ALA A 90 -23.03 1.14 -0.15
N LYS A 91 -23.18 -0.16 -0.48
CA LYS A 91 -22.41 -1.26 0.11
C LYS A 91 -20.97 -1.30 -0.39
N LEU A 92 -20.66 -0.65 -1.51
CA LEU A 92 -19.32 -0.64 -2.14
C LEU A 92 -18.56 0.67 -1.95
N LYS A 93 -19.17 1.68 -1.29
CA LYS A 93 -18.56 3.01 -1.10
C LYS A 93 -17.24 2.99 -0.32
N TRP A 94 -17.02 1.98 0.52
CA TRP A 94 -15.80 1.85 1.34
C TRP A 94 -14.57 1.35 0.55
N ILE A 95 -14.77 0.91 -0.69
CA ILE A 95 -13.70 0.52 -1.60
C ILE A 95 -13.22 1.81 -2.29
N ASP A 96 -12.04 2.29 -1.90
CA ASP A 96 -11.48 3.58 -2.30
C ASP A 96 -10.62 3.52 -3.57
N GLY A 97 -10.19 2.32 -3.96
CA GLY A 97 -9.36 2.10 -5.16
C GLY A 97 -7.87 2.32 -4.95
N GLY A 98 -7.42 2.51 -3.70
CA GLY A 98 -6.01 2.53 -3.38
C GLY A 98 -5.35 1.17 -3.61
N GLU A 99 -4.15 1.18 -4.18
CA GLU A 99 -3.40 -0.03 -4.54
C GLU A 99 -3.27 -1.02 -3.38
N ARG A 100 -2.95 -0.53 -2.17
CA ARG A 100 -2.86 -1.37 -0.96
C ARG A 100 -4.19 -2.06 -0.63
N GLN A 101 -5.30 -1.33 -0.67
CA GLN A 101 -6.62 -1.91 -0.41
C GLN A 101 -6.97 -2.92 -1.50
N HIS A 102 -6.71 -2.59 -2.77
CA HIS A 102 -6.96 -3.49 -3.89
C HIS A 102 -6.21 -4.82 -3.75
N GLN A 103 -4.90 -4.79 -3.49
CA GLN A 103 -4.10 -6.01 -3.31
C GLN A 103 -4.55 -6.84 -2.11
N TRP A 104 -4.89 -6.19 -1.00
CA TRP A 104 -5.44 -6.87 0.18
C TRP A 104 -6.79 -7.53 -0.14
N LEU A 105 -7.70 -6.80 -0.79
CA LEU A 105 -9.02 -7.29 -1.16
C LEU A 105 -8.97 -8.51 -2.08
N LEU A 106 -8.06 -8.51 -3.07
CA LEU A 106 -7.89 -9.66 -3.96
C LEU A 106 -7.55 -10.93 -3.19
N ARG A 107 -6.56 -10.86 -2.28
CA ARG A 107 -6.14 -12.00 -1.46
C ARG A 107 -7.26 -12.52 -0.55
N GLU A 108 -7.95 -11.62 0.14
CA GLU A 108 -9.02 -12.03 1.05
C GLU A 108 -10.22 -12.60 0.29
N PHE A 109 -10.51 -12.05 -0.90
CA PHE A 109 -11.60 -12.51 -1.72
C PHE A 109 -11.35 -13.88 -2.35
N GLU A 110 -10.09 -14.21 -2.71
CA GLU A 110 -9.71 -15.58 -3.11
C GLU A 110 -10.13 -16.59 -2.03
N GLY A 111 -9.79 -16.35 -0.75
CA GLY A 111 -10.15 -17.24 0.36
C GLY A 111 -11.65 -17.34 0.65
N ILE A 112 -12.45 -16.35 0.27
CA ILE A 112 -13.93 -16.39 0.39
C ILE A 112 -14.56 -17.21 -0.74
N THR A 113 -13.94 -17.19 -1.93
CA THR A 113 -14.53 -17.72 -3.16
C THR A 113 -14.09 -19.13 -3.52
N ASP A 114 -13.26 -19.78 -2.70
CA ASP A 114 -12.71 -21.15 -2.88
C ASP A 114 -13.75 -22.26 -3.22
N LEU A 115 -15.05 -22.01 -3.10
CA LEU A 115 -16.13 -22.93 -3.51
C LEU A 115 -16.61 -22.73 -4.96
N ARG A 116 -16.46 -21.52 -5.53
CA ARG A 116 -16.68 -21.15 -6.94
C ARG A 116 -15.91 -19.84 -7.20
N PRO A 117 -14.67 -19.90 -7.69
CA PRO A 117 -13.94 -18.68 -8.02
C PRO A 117 -14.77 -17.91 -9.06
N PRO A 118 -14.94 -16.58 -8.88
CA PRO A 118 -15.56 -15.78 -9.93
C PRO A 118 -14.75 -15.97 -11.21
N GLN A 119 -15.44 -15.92 -12.35
CA GLN A 119 -14.80 -15.80 -13.64
C GLN A 119 -13.97 -14.51 -13.59
N GLU A 120 -12.67 -14.61 -13.30
CA GLU A 120 -11.81 -13.43 -13.22
C GLU A 120 -11.82 -12.74 -14.58
N PRO A 121 -12.08 -11.43 -14.63
CA PRO A 121 -11.91 -10.68 -15.85
C PRO A 121 -10.45 -10.86 -16.35
N SER A 122 -10.30 -11.24 -17.61
CA SER A 122 -8.99 -11.45 -18.24
C SER A 122 -8.06 -10.27 -17.98
N LYS A 123 -6.76 -10.55 -17.79
CA LYS A 123 -5.72 -9.53 -17.68
C LYS A 123 -5.60 -8.67 -18.95
N ASP A 124 -6.20 -9.11 -20.05
CA ASP A 124 -6.17 -8.42 -21.35
C ASP A 124 -7.19 -7.25 -21.43
N LEU A 125 -8.02 -7.04 -20.40
CA LEU A 125 -8.97 -5.93 -20.33
C LEU A 125 -8.28 -4.62 -19.91
N ALA A 126 -7.62 -3.96 -20.87
CA ALA A 126 -6.70 -2.85 -20.64
C ALA A 126 -7.27 -1.66 -19.84
N HIS A 127 -8.59 -1.41 -19.90
CA HIS A 127 -9.21 -0.30 -19.18
C HIS A 127 -9.91 -0.71 -17.87
N LEU A 128 -9.99 -2.01 -17.56
CA LEU A 128 -10.60 -2.49 -16.32
C LEU A 128 -9.54 -2.64 -15.23
N THR A 129 -9.19 -1.54 -14.55
CA THR A 129 -8.15 -1.52 -13.51
C THR A 129 -8.70 -1.36 -12.10
N ASP A 130 -7.88 -1.74 -11.12
CA ASP A 130 -8.00 -1.41 -9.70
C ASP A 130 -9.40 -1.63 -9.11
N ARG A 131 -10.03 -0.54 -8.65
CA ARG A 131 -11.35 -0.51 -8.03
C ARG A 131 -12.43 -1.13 -8.91
N ASN A 132 -12.46 -0.76 -10.19
CA ASN A 132 -13.50 -1.24 -11.11
C ASN A 132 -13.31 -2.72 -11.41
N ARG A 133 -12.06 -3.20 -11.49
CA ARG A 133 -11.77 -4.63 -11.63
C ARG A 133 -12.29 -5.43 -10.44
N PHE A 134 -12.01 -4.98 -9.21
CA PHE A 134 -12.49 -5.69 -8.03
C PHE A 134 -14.02 -5.66 -7.88
N ILE A 135 -14.65 -4.51 -8.15
CA ILE A 135 -16.12 -4.41 -8.13
C ILE A 135 -16.73 -5.34 -9.19
N ALA A 136 -16.14 -5.40 -10.39
CA ALA A 136 -16.59 -6.32 -11.43
C ALA A 136 -16.51 -7.79 -10.98
N MET A 137 -15.46 -8.18 -10.25
CA MET A 137 -15.35 -9.53 -9.69
C MET A 137 -16.49 -9.82 -8.68
N LEU A 138 -16.82 -8.87 -7.81
CA LEU A 138 -17.96 -8.98 -6.89
C LEU A 138 -19.30 -9.07 -7.65
N ASP A 139 -19.45 -8.27 -8.70
CA ASP A 139 -20.67 -8.22 -9.50
C ASP A 139 -20.87 -9.51 -10.31
N LEU A 140 -19.79 -10.16 -10.76
CA LEU A 140 -19.84 -11.45 -11.46
C LEU A 140 -19.94 -12.68 -10.53
N TRP A 141 -19.71 -12.52 -9.23
CA TRP A 141 -19.78 -13.63 -8.28
C TRP A 141 -21.23 -14.15 -8.15
N ASP A 142 -21.50 -15.34 -8.70
CA ASP A 142 -22.85 -15.92 -8.77
C ASP A 142 -23.22 -16.66 -7.47
N VAL A 143 -23.55 -15.89 -6.45
CA VAL A 143 -24.11 -16.34 -5.18
C VAL A 143 -25.35 -15.51 -4.83
N ASP A 144 -26.16 -16.00 -3.87
CA ASP A 144 -27.30 -15.25 -3.36
C ASP A 144 -26.90 -13.85 -2.88
N LEU A 145 -27.74 -12.84 -3.14
CA LEU A 145 -27.45 -11.46 -2.78
C LEU A 145 -27.25 -11.26 -1.27
N THR A 146 -27.92 -12.05 -0.43
CA THR A 146 -27.75 -11.98 1.03
C THR A 146 -26.36 -12.46 1.42
N VAL A 147 -25.91 -13.58 0.83
CA VAL A 147 -24.55 -14.12 1.03
C VAL A 147 -23.50 -13.14 0.52
N LYS A 148 -23.69 -12.60 -0.68
CA LYS A 148 -22.79 -11.59 -1.27
C LYS A 148 -22.68 -10.34 -0.39
N THR A 149 -23.82 -9.84 0.09
CA THR A 149 -23.87 -8.64 0.95
C THR A 149 -23.17 -8.88 2.27
N ALA A 150 -23.40 -10.02 2.91
CA ALA A 150 -22.71 -10.41 4.14
C ALA A 150 -21.19 -10.49 3.94
N ALA A 151 -20.73 -11.16 2.87
CA ALA A 151 -19.31 -11.26 2.56
C ALA A 151 -18.64 -9.89 2.30
N ILE A 152 -19.35 -8.96 1.64
CA ILE A 152 -18.84 -7.58 1.44
C ILE A 152 -18.73 -6.83 2.77
N GLU A 153 -19.68 -7.03 3.69
CA GLU A 153 -19.62 -6.45 5.03
C GLU A 153 -18.49 -7.05 5.87
N ASP A 154 -18.29 -8.36 5.80
CA ASP A 154 -17.18 -9.04 6.46
C ASP A 154 -15.83 -8.55 5.92
N LEU A 155 -15.69 -8.40 4.60
CA LEU A 155 -14.50 -7.80 3.96
C LEU A 155 -14.25 -6.37 4.44
N ARG A 156 -15.31 -5.54 4.55
CA ARG A 156 -15.20 -4.18 5.07
C ARG A 156 -14.68 -4.18 6.51
N ASP A 157 -15.27 -5.02 7.36
CA ASP A 157 -14.94 -5.06 8.77
C ASP A 157 -13.54 -5.64 9.00
N ALA A 158 -13.15 -6.64 8.20
CA ALA A 158 -11.79 -7.17 8.15
C ALA A 158 -10.79 -6.11 7.69
N TRP A 159 -11.11 -5.31 6.67
CA TRP A 159 -10.25 -4.19 6.23
C TRP A 159 -10.09 -3.13 7.32
N CYS A 160 -11.18 -2.79 8.02
CA CYS A 160 -11.11 -1.87 9.16
C CYS A 160 -10.22 -2.41 10.28
N LYS A 161 -10.36 -3.68 10.65
CA LYS A 161 -9.49 -4.35 11.64
C LYS A 161 -8.04 -4.41 11.18
N HIS A 162 -7.81 -4.66 9.90
CA HIS A 162 -6.49 -4.67 9.29
C HIS A 162 -5.80 -3.32 9.44
N LYS A 163 -6.48 -2.23 9.07
CA LYS A 163 -5.96 -0.86 9.23
C LYS A 163 -5.68 -0.45 10.67
N VAL A 164 -6.38 -1.01 11.67
CA VAL A 164 -6.06 -0.72 13.08
C VAL A 164 -4.63 -1.16 13.43
N LYS A 165 -4.09 -2.19 12.77
CA LYS A 165 -2.71 -2.67 12.97
C LYS A 165 -1.66 -1.68 12.46
N ASP A 166 -2.03 -0.75 11.58
CA ASP A 166 -1.12 0.28 11.05
C ASP A 166 -0.51 1.17 12.15
N ARG A 167 -1.16 1.25 13.32
CA ARG A 167 -0.63 2.01 14.48
C ARG A 167 0.77 1.56 14.89
N ASP A 168 1.11 0.28 14.71
CA ASP A 168 2.43 -0.25 15.05
C ASP A 168 3.53 0.37 14.16
N PHE A 169 3.13 0.81 12.97
CA PHE A 169 3.99 1.41 11.94
C PHE A 169 3.93 2.95 11.94
N GLU A 170 3.18 3.58 12.83
CA GLU A 170 2.97 5.03 12.84
C GLU A 170 4.28 5.84 12.91
N TRP A 171 5.32 5.26 13.51
CA TRP A 171 6.67 5.82 13.55
C TRP A 171 7.30 6.10 12.16
N PHE A 172 6.83 5.42 11.10
CA PHE A 172 7.28 5.64 9.73
C PHE A 172 6.51 6.75 9.00
N LYS A 173 5.38 7.23 9.54
CA LYS A 173 4.57 8.34 8.95
C LYS A 173 5.19 9.73 9.17
N ASP A 174 6.40 9.81 9.70
CA ASP A 174 7.07 11.06 10.01
C ASP A 174 7.31 11.91 8.75
N LYS A 175 6.92 13.18 8.79
CA LYS A 175 7.00 14.07 7.61
C LYS A 175 8.43 14.38 7.18
N LYS A 176 9.40 14.37 8.10
CA LYS A 176 10.79 14.76 7.82
C LYS A 176 11.64 13.54 7.53
N ASP A 177 11.50 12.51 8.37
CA ASP A 177 12.35 11.33 8.33
C ASP A 177 11.66 10.08 7.82
N GLY A 178 10.34 10.10 7.57
CA GLY A 178 9.55 8.90 7.25
C GLY A 178 10.11 8.10 6.08
N THR A 179 10.43 8.76 4.97
CA THR A 179 11.08 8.12 3.81
C THR A 179 12.43 7.50 4.18
N LYS A 180 13.27 8.21 4.93
CA LYS A 180 14.58 7.69 5.37
C LYS A 180 14.44 6.50 6.33
N ARG A 181 13.42 6.52 7.19
CA ARG A 181 13.07 5.39 8.08
C ARG A 181 12.60 4.19 7.27
N CYS A 182 11.79 4.39 6.23
CA CYS A 182 11.36 3.33 5.31
C CYS A 182 12.56 2.71 4.57
N GLN A 183 13.48 3.55 4.07
CA GLN A 183 14.73 3.07 3.47
C GLN A 183 15.61 2.30 4.47
N CYS A 184 15.68 2.75 5.73
CA CYS A 184 16.40 2.03 6.78
C CYS A 184 15.78 0.64 7.07
N ALA A 185 14.44 0.56 7.06
CA ALA A 185 13.71 -0.71 7.17
C ALA A 185 14.06 -1.64 6.00
N TRP A 186 14.03 -1.12 4.77
CA TRP A 186 14.43 -1.84 3.56
C TRP A 186 15.85 -2.42 3.66
N GLU A 187 16.83 -1.61 4.03
CA GLU A 187 18.22 -2.04 4.20
C GLU A 187 18.34 -3.18 5.23
N TRP A 188 17.61 -3.08 6.34
CA TRP A 188 17.61 -4.10 7.39
C TRP A 188 17.02 -5.42 6.87
N LEU A 189 15.86 -5.36 6.20
CA LEU A 189 15.17 -6.53 5.65
C LEU A 189 15.99 -7.20 4.55
N LYS A 190 16.54 -6.41 3.61
CA LYS A 190 17.44 -6.90 2.56
C LYS A 190 18.68 -7.59 3.12
N LYS A 191 19.23 -7.09 4.24
CA LYS A 191 20.37 -7.74 4.91
C LYS A 191 19.99 -9.11 5.49
N LYS A 192 18.75 -9.27 5.97
CA LYS A 192 18.25 -10.52 6.55
C LYS A 192 17.89 -11.56 5.49
N ASN A 193 17.34 -11.13 4.36
CA ASN A 193 17.01 -12.03 3.25
C ASN A 193 17.41 -11.42 1.90
N LYS A 194 18.67 -11.59 1.52
CA LYS A 194 19.20 -11.01 0.28
C LYS A 194 18.52 -11.56 -0.98
N PHE A 195 18.02 -12.80 -0.93
CA PHE A 195 17.41 -13.45 -2.09
C PHE A 195 16.03 -12.85 -2.40
N LEU A 196 15.16 -12.71 -1.39
CA LEU A 196 13.83 -12.11 -1.57
C LEU A 196 13.89 -10.66 -2.06
N PHE A 197 14.92 -9.92 -1.64
CA PHE A 197 15.09 -8.50 -1.96
C PHE A 197 16.01 -8.29 -3.18
N LYS A 198 16.33 -9.34 -3.94
CA LYS A 198 17.13 -9.24 -5.16
C LYS A 198 16.29 -8.52 -6.23
N ASN A 199 16.84 -7.45 -6.80
CA ASN A 199 16.21 -6.61 -7.84
C ASN A 199 14.94 -5.84 -7.45
N GLN A 200 14.53 -5.89 -6.18
CA GLN A 200 13.43 -5.05 -5.72
C GLN A 200 13.94 -3.65 -5.33
N PRO A 201 13.18 -2.57 -5.63
CA PRO A 201 13.55 -1.22 -5.24
C PRO A 201 13.33 -1.00 -3.73
N PRO A 202 14.06 -0.05 -3.10
CA PRO A 202 13.80 0.37 -1.73
C PRO A 202 12.39 0.92 -1.54
N PHE A 203 11.88 0.79 -0.31
CA PHE A 203 10.64 1.48 0.09
C PHE A 203 10.84 3.00 0.03
N ASN A 204 10.07 3.67 -0.81
CA ASN A 204 10.11 5.11 -1.01
C ASN A 204 9.12 5.86 -0.12
N ASN A 205 8.11 5.16 0.41
CA ASN A 205 7.07 5.76 1.23
C ASN A 205 6.49 4.75 2.24
N TYR A 206 5.64 5.30 3.12
CA TYR A 206 4.97 4.55 4.17
C TYR A 206 4.02 3.46 3.64
N THR A 207 3.35 3.71 2.52
CA THR A 207 2.38 2.78 1.92
C THR A 207 3.08 1.52 1.38
N GLU A 208 4.19 1.68 0.67
CA GLU A 208 5.00 0.55 0.16
C GLU A 208 5.51 -0.34 1.30
N LEU A 209 5.93 0.26 2.42
CA LEU A 209 6.34 -0.49 3.61
C LEU A 209 5.18 -1.31 4.16
N LEU A 210 3.99 -0.72 4.28
CA LEU A 210 2.81 -1.45 4.76
C LEU A 210 2.41 -2.58 3.82
N MET A 211 2.42 -2.35 2.51
CA MET A 211 2.10 -3.39 1.51
C MET A 211 3.05 -4.60 1.63
N TYR A 212 4.33 -4.37 1.92
CA TYR A 212 5.27 -5.46 2.20
C TYR A 212 4.86 -6.26 3.46
N PHE A 213 4.54 -5.59 4.56
CA PHE A 213 4.15 -6.25 5.80
C PHE A 213 2.78 -6.93 5.72
N ASP A 214 1.86 -6.38 4.93
CA ASP A 214 0.59 -7.02 4.59
C ASP A 214 0.82 -8.32 3.80
N GLY A 215 1.91 -8.40 3.04
CA GLY A 215 2.28 -9.54 2.20
C GLY A 215 2.93 -10.72 2.91
N ILE A 216 3.30 -10.58 4.18
CA ILE A 216 4.03 -11.61 4.92
C ILE A 216 3.24 -12.06 6.15
N GLU A 217 3.24 -13.37 6.38
CA GLU A 217 2.66 -13.94 7.59
C GLU A 217 3.66 -13.80 8.74
N LEU A 218 3.41 -12.84 9.62
CA LEU A 218 4.18 -12.63 10.84
C LEU A 218 3.28 -12.74 12.07
N ARG A 219 3.81 -13.39 13.12
CA ARG A 219 3.17 -13.31 14.43
C ARG A 219 3.31 -11.88 14.98
N PRO A 220 2.35 -11.39 15.79
CA PRO A 220 2.40 -10.03 16.34
C PRO A 220 3.72 -9.72 17.08
N ASP A 221 4.27 -10.69 17.80
CA ASP A 221 5.52 -10.53 18.55
C ASP A 221 6.74 -10.45 17.62
N GLU A 222 6.74 -11.21 16.53
CA GLU A 222 7.78 -11.15 15.50
C GLU A 222 7.77 -9.81 14.77
N GLN A 223 6.59 -9.32 14.41
CA GLN A 223 6.43 -7.99 13.82
C GLN A 223 6.98 -6.92 14.76
N LYS A 224 6.56 -6.91 16.04
CA LYS A 224 7.06 -5.95 17.04
C LYS A 224 8.57 -6.04 17.19
N PHE A 225 9.13 -7.25 17.24
CA PHE A 225 10.57 -7.46 17.31
C PHE A 225 11.30 -6.87 16.10
N ILE A 226 10.84 -7.17 14.88
CA ILE A 226 11.41 -6.63 13.64
C ILE A 226 11.37 -5.09 13.66
N LEU A 227 10.22 -4.51 14.00
CA LEU A 227 10.06 -3.06 14.09
C LEU A 227 11.01 -2.44 15.12
N GLN A 228 11.20 -3.08 16.27
CA GLN A 228 12.15 -2.61 17.28
C GLN A 228 13.61 -2.69 16.79
N GLN A 229 13.99 -3.75 16.07
CA GLN A 229 15.33 -3.87 15.50
C GLN A 229 15.61 -2.79 14.45
N ILE A 230 14.61 -2.44 13.64
CA ILE A 230 14.70 -1.35 12.66
C ILE A 230 14.86 -0.01 13.39
N LYS A 231 14.03 0.28 14.41
CA LYS A 231 14.15 1.49 15.24
C LYS A 231 15.53 1.61 15.88
N ASN A 232 16.04 0.54 16.48
CA ASN A 232 17.37 0.51 17.09
C ASN A 232 18.49 0.72 16.06
N ARG A 233 18.35 0.21 14.83
CA ARG A 233 19.30 0.47 13.74
C ARG A 233 19.26 1.94 13.33
N TRP A 234 18.07 2.52 13.18
CA TRP A 234 17.90 3.93 12.83
C TRP A 234 18.54 4.84 13.87
N SER A 235 18.29 4.63 15.16
CA SER A 235 18.88 5.44 16.24
C SER A 235 20.41 5.41 16.21
N ARG A 236 21.01 4.24 15.93
CA ARG A 236 22.47 4.12 15.75
C ARG A 236 22.95 4.88 14.52
N LYS A 237 22.29 4.70 13.37
CA LYS A 237 22.64 5.41 12.13
C LYS A 237 22.59 6.93 12.32
N ARG A 238 21.54 7.44 12.96
CA ARG A 238 21.39 8.86 13.32
C ARG A 238 22.51 9.33 14.24
N HIS A 239 22.82 8.56 15.28
CA HIS A 239 23.91 8.90 16.18
C HIS A 239 25.26 8.95 15.45
N ASP A 240 25.55 7.97 14.59
CA ASP A 240 26.78 7.94 13.80
C ASP A 240 26.86 9.14 12.85
N GLU A 241 25.76 9.50 12.17
CA GLU A 241 25.66 10.69 11.31
C GLU A 241 25.91 11.98 12.11
N ASP A 242 25.30 12.11 13.30
CA ASP A 242 25.46 13.26 14.18
C ASP A 242 26.91 13.35 14.72
N MET A 243 27.55 12.23 15.04
CA MET A 243 28.97 12.18 15.43
C MET A 243 29.89 12.60 14.29
N VAL A 244 29.68 12.08 13.08
CA VAL A 244 30.47 12.45 11.89
C VAL A 244 30.33 13.93 11.59
N ALA A 245 29.11 14.49 11.68
CA ALA A 245 28.88 15.92 11.52
C ALA A 245 29.59 16.78 12.58
N ALA A 246 29.74 16.25 13.80
CA ALA A 246 30.52 16.87 14.88
C ALA A 246 32.04 16.63 14.75
N GLY A 247 32.52 16.00 13.68
CA GLY A 247 33.93 15.64 13.48
C GLY A 247 34.41 14.51 14.41
N LYS A 248 33.48 13.78 15.03
CA LYS A 248 33.76 12.70 15.98
C LYS A 248 33.60 11.35 15.29
N LYS A 249 34.51 10.42 15.62
CA LYS A 249 34.44 9.03 15.18
C LYS A 249 34.64 8.14 16.39
N GLN A 250 33.70 7.22 16.62
CA GLN A 250 33.88 6.20 17.66
C GLN A 250 35.03 5.26 17.25
N VAL A 251 35.98 5.06 18.16
CA VAL A 251 37.09 4.11 18.01
C VAL A 251 36.97 3.07 19.11
N ASN A 252 36.97 1.79 18.74
CA ASN A 252 37.00 0.70 19.72
C ASN A 252 38.46 0.48 20.15
N VAL A 253 38.75 0.71 21.43
CA VAL A 253 40.08 0.51 22.01
C VAL A 253 39.97 -0.58 23.07
N GLU A 254 40.82 -1.60 22.97
CA GLU A 254 40.92 -2.63 24.00
C GLU A 254 41.84 -2.13 25.12
N LEU A 255 41.33 -2.09 26.35
CA LEU A 255 42.05 -1.62 27.54
C LEU A 255 42.00 -2.70 28.61
N SER A 256 43.08 -2.82 29.39
CA SER A 256 43.08 -3.73 30.54
C SER A 256 42.06 -3.27 31.59
N LYS A 257 41.51 -4.21 32.37
CA LYS A 257 40.56 -3.90 33.45
C LYS A 257 41.12 -2.86 34.43
N THR A 258 42.42 -2.92 34.71
CA THR A 258 43.12 -1.96 35.57
C THR A 258 43.10 -0.55 34.97
N VAL A 259 43.39 -0.42 33.67
CA VAL A 259 43.37 0.88 32.98
C VAL A 259 41.95 1.45 32.89
N ILE A 260 40.94 0.59 32.71
CA ILE A 260 39.53 1.02 32.75
C ILE A 260 39.18 1.61 34.12
N ARG A 261 39.61 0.97 35.22
CA ARG A 261 39.36 1.49 36.57
C ARG A 261 40.05 2.84 36.79
N LEU A 262 41.30 2.98 36.36
CA LEU A 262 42.02 4.27 36.44
C LEU A 262 41.33 5.36 35.61
N LEU A 263 40.82 5.02 34.43
CA LEU A 263 40.05 5.95 33.59
C LEU A 263 38.74 6.38 34.28
N ASP A 264 38.11 5.47 35.01
CA ASP A 264 36.89 5.75 35.78
C ASP A 264 37.16 6.70 36.95
N GLU A 265 38.21 6.43 37.72
CA GLU A 265 38.67 7.28 38.82
C GLU A 265 39.02 8.69 38.30
N LEU A 266 39.67 8.80 37.15
CA LEU A 266 39.98 10.10 36.52
C LEU A 266 38.73 10.83 36.02
N ALA A 267 37.81 10.10 35.39
CA ALA A 267 36.53 10.66 34.91
C ALA A 267 35.70 11.22 36.07
N GLU A 268 35.59 10.47 37.16
CA GLU A 268 34.86 10.88 38.37
C GLU A 268 35.55 12.08 39.06
N LYS A 269 36.85 11.98 39.31
CA LYS A 269 37.65 13.04 39.96
C LYS A 269 37.52 14.39 39.24
N HIS A 270 37.46 14.37 37.91
CA HIS A 270 37.41 15.59 37.09
C HIS A 270 36.01 15.92 36.56
N GLN A 271 34.97 15.16 36.92
CA GLN A 271 33.59 15.32 36.43
C GLN A 271 33.51 15.37 34.90
N LEU A 272 34.28 14.52 34.24
CA LEU A 272 34.36 14.42 32.78
C LEU A 272 33.82 13.06 32.32
N ALA A 273 33.28 13.01 31.11
CA ALA A 273 33.03 11.72 30.47
C ALA A 273 34.36 11.04 30.14
N ARG A 274 34.43 9.70 30.24
CA ARG A 274 35.62 8.90 29.91
C ARG A 274 36.28 9.30 28.58
N ALA A 275 35.46 9.52 27.54
CA ALA A 275 35.94 9.93 26.23
C ALA A 275 36.66 11.30 26.26
N GLN A 276 36.17 12.26 27.06
CA GLN A 276 36.80 13.57 27.20
C GLN A 276 38.12 13.49 27.95
N VAL A 277 38.24 12.59 28.94
CA VAL A 277 39.52 12.32 29.62
C VAL A 277 40.53 11.78 28.62
N VAL A 278 40.14 10.78 27.81
CA VAL A 278 41.01 10.19 26.79
C VAL A 278 41.43 11.23 25.74
N GLU A 279 40.49 12.01 25.19
CA GLU A 279 40.80 13.08 24.24
C GLU A 279 41.80 14.07 24.83
N ARG A 280 41.57 14.57 26.05
CA ARG A 280 42.48 15.53 26.70
C ARG A 280 43.88 14.94 26.91
N LEU A 281 43.97 13.70 27.40
CA LEU A 281 45.26 13.04 27.62
C LEU A 281 46.04 12.87 26.30
N ILE A 282 45.37 12.43 25.24
CA ILE A 282 45.99 12.30 23.90
C ILE A 282 46.41 13.66 23.34
N THR A 283 45.55 14.68 23.46
CA THR A 283 45.86 16.03 22.95
C THR A 283 47.02 16.66 23.71
N MET A 284 47.06 16.52 25.04
CA MET A 284 48.18 17.01 25.85
C MET A 284 49.47 16.30 25.46
N GLU A 285 49.48 14.97 25.43
CA GLU A 285 50.67 14.21 25.11
C GLU A 285 51.13 14.42 23.66
N SER A 286 50.22 14.57 22.70
CA SER A 286 50.59 14.92 21.33
C SER A 286 51.22 16.30 21.21
N GLY A 287 50.86 17.23 22.09
CA GLY A 287 51.41 18.59 22.11
C GLY A 287 52.74 18.69 22.85
N THR A 288 52.88 18.00 23.98
CA THR A 288 54.07 18.08 24.85
C THR A 288 55.10 16.97 24.58
N GLY A 289 54.65 15.78 24.15
CA GLY A 289 55.49 14.63 23.81
C GLY A 289 56.35 14.09 24.95
N VAL A 290 55.94 14.27 26.20
CA VAL A 290 56.80 14.01 27.37
C VAL A 290 56.71 12.54 27.79
N TYR A 291 55.49 12.03 27.94
CA TYR A 291 55.27 10.74 28.60
C TYR A 291 55.58 9.54 27.69
N LEU A 292 55.21 9.61 26.41
CA LEU A 292 55.50 8.54 25.46
C LEU A 292 56.99 8.52 25.09
N ALA A 293 57.60 9.69 24.89
CA ALA A 293 59.03 9.77 24.56
C ALA A 293 59.92 9.22 25.68
N ASP A 294 59.60 9.48 26.94
CA ASP A 294 60.36 8.96 28.06
C ASP A 294 60.14 7.46 28.27
N SER A 295 58.91 6.96 28.05
CA SER A 295 58.62 5.53 28.10
C SER A 295 59.36 4.72 27.02
N LEU A 296 59.59 5.31 25.84
CA LEU A 296 60.29 4.65 24.72
C LEU A 296 61.81 4.64 24.86
N LYS A 297 62.39 5.48 25.73
CA LYS A 297 63.83 5.46 26.06
C LYS A 297 64.21 4.41 27.11
N THR A 298 63.22 3.83 27.79
CA THR A 298 63.43 2.84 28.87
C THR A 298 63.23 1.39 28.43
N THR A 299 62.97 1.16 27.14
CA THR A 299 63.01 -0.14 26.44
C THR A 299 64.25 -0.22 25.57
#